data_AF-A0A0R0L900-F1
#
_entry.id   AF-A0A0R0L900-F1
#
_cell.length_a   1.000
_cell.length_b   1.000
_cell.length_c   1.000
_cell.angle_alpha   90.00
_cell.angle_beta   90.00
_cell.angle_gamma   90.00
#
_symmetry.space_group_name_H-M   'P 1'
#
loop_
_entity.id
_entity.type
_entity.pdbx_description
1 polymer ?
#
loop_
_entity_poly.entity_id
_entity_poly.type
_entity_poly.pdbx_seq_one_letter_code
_entity_poly.pdbx_strand_id
1 'polypeptide(L)'
;MAEDMNIDMECRHTFLGTLSNELFGVYYSYKEAKEIYDSLVMKYTIEDMVRHRFIIDNYYHWTIVGDKDIKVQINKYHNLVEDLKAENITLPDEFVSKLLIDKLLESCINYKQQLKHRHKQMNRQKINDNPYKPEANLAEADGIIVVVISQECEQMGGKL
;
A
#
# COMPACT_ATOMS: atom_id res chain seq x y z
N MET A 1 -34.11 -9.16 41.12
CA MET A 1 -34.68 -7.87 40.69
C MET A 1 -33.96 -6.69 41.30
N ALA A 2 -34.04 -6.43 42.62
CA ALA A 2 -33.35 -5.29 43.22
C ALA A 2 -31.81 -5.43 43.18
N GLU A 3 -31.29 -6.64 43.43
CA GLU A 3 -29.85 -6.94 43.32
C GLU A 3 -29.34 -6.78 41.88
N ASP A 4 -30.05 -7.34 40.89
CA ASP A 4 -29.69 -7.22 39.46
C ASP A 4 -29.63 -5.76 38.99
N MET A 5 -30.61 -4.94 39.43
CA MET A 5 -30.66 -3.51 39.12
C MET A 5 -29.48 -2.75 39.73
N ASN A 6 -29.01 -3.15 40.92
CA ASN A 6 -27.85 -2.54 41.54
C ASN A 6 -26.55 -2.89 40.78
N ILE A 7 -26.39 -4.14 40.37
CA ILE A 7 -25.21 -4.59 39.61
C ILE A 7 -25.13 -3.86 38.27
N ASP A 8 -26.23 -3.76 37.52
CA ASP A 8 -26.23 -3.04 36.22
C ASP A 8 -25.87 -1.55 36.40
N MET A 9 -26.43 -0.88 37.41
CA MET A 9 -26.12 0.52 37.69
C MET A 9 -24.64 0.73 38.04
N GLU A 10 -24.06 -0.14 38.87
CA GLU A 10 -22.64 -0.12 39.22
C GLU A 10 -21.77 -0.36 37.97
N CYS A 11 -22.06 -1.38 37.17
CA CYS A 11 -21.35 -1.67 35.93
C CYS A 11 -21.42 -0.50 34.94
N ARG A 12 -22.59 0.12 34.79
CA ARG A 12 -22.80 1.28 33.92
C ARG A 12 -21.95 2.46 34.38
N HIS A 13 -21.93 2.73 35.68
CA HIS A 13 -21.10 3.80 36.23
C HIS A 13 -19.62 3.54 35.98
N THR A 14 -19.15 2.30 36.17
CA THR A 14 -17.78 1.90 35.85
C THR A 14 -17.44 2.10 34.38
N PHE A 15 -18.26 1.59 33.46
CA PHE A 15 -18.02 1.77 32.02
C PHE A 15 -17.91 3.25 31.67
N LEU A 16 -18.90 4.06 32.06
CA LEU A 16 -18.89 5.50 31.79
C LEU A 16 -17.65 6.19 32.38
N GLY A 17 -17.22 5.81 33.59
CA GLY A 17 -16.03 6.37 34.23
C GLY A 17 -14.70 6.05 33.54
N THR A 18 -14.65 5.01 32.70
CA THR A 18 -13.45 4.64 31.93
C THR A 18 -13.35 5.28 30.55
N LEU A 19 -14.44 5.87 30.06
CA LEU A 19 -14.50 6.43 28.72
C LEU A 19 -13.81 7.80 28.63
N SER A 20 -13.28 8.11 27.44
CA SER A 20 -12.86 9.48 27.12
C SER A 20 -14.05 10.44 27.13
N ASN A 21 -13.81 11.74 27.30
CA ASN A 21 -14.89 12.74 27.29
C ASN A 21 -15.73 12.70 26.01
N GLU A 22 -15.11 12.38 24.86
CA GLU A 22 -15.80 12.23 23.58
C GLU A 22 -16.79 11.07 23.58
N LEU A 23 -16.37 9.89 24.06
CA LEU A 23 -17.22 8.71 24.12
C LEU A 23 -18.25 8.82 25.25
N PHE A 24 -17.89 9.42 26.39
CA PHE A 24 -18.79 9.61 27.52
C PHE A 24 -20.07 10.34 27.09
N GLY A 25 -19.95 11.44 26.34
CA GLY A 25 -21.12 12.19 25.85
C GLY A 25 -22.06 11.37 24.98
N VAL A 26 -21.53 10.42 24.20
CA VAL A 26 -22.30 9.51 23.35
C VAL A 26 -23.04 8.45 24.18
N TYR A 27 -22.34 7.84 25.15
CA TYR A 27 -22.86 6.69 25.89
C TYR A 27 -23.60 7.04 27.19
N TYR A 28 -23.52 8.29 27.67
CA TYR A 28 -24.17 8.71 28.92
C TYR A 28 -25.69 8.45 28.93
N SER A 29 -26.34 8.58 27.77
CA SER A 29 -27.78 8.40 27.57
C SER A 29 -28.25 6.94 27.57
N TYR A 30 -27.32 5.98 27.47
CA TYR A 30 -27.63 4.55 27.47
C TYR A 30 -28.04 4.12 28.89
N LYS A 31 -29.03 3.23 28.99
CA LYS A 31 -29.69 2.92 30.27
C LYS A 31 -29.09 1.72 30.95
N GLU A 32 -28.64 0.74 30.17
CA GLU A 32 -28.08 -0.51 30.68
C GLU A 32 -26.57 -0.58 30.39
N ALA A 33 -25.81 -1.17 31.33
CA ALA A 33 -24.38 -1.40 31.15
C ALA A 33 -24.10 -2.27 29.92
N LYS A 34 -24.99 -3.24 29.67
CA LYS A 34 -24.93 -4.15 28.53
C LYS A 34 -25.01 -3.43 27.20
N GLU A 35 -25.90 -2.43 27.06
CA GLU A 35 -26.03 -1.66 25.81
C GLU A 35 -24.74 -0.88 25.51
N ILE A 36 -24.11 -0.31 26.54
CA ILE A 36 -22.83 0.41 26.41
C ILE A 36 -21.73 -0.57 25.97
N TYR A 37 -21.62 -1.71 26.65
CA TYR A 37 -20.62 -2.73 26.32
C TYR A 37 -20.80 -3.26 24.89
N ASP A 38 -21.99 -3.72 24.53
CA ASP A 38 -22.28 -4.28 23.20
C ASP A 38 -22.01 -3.26 22.09
N SER A 39 -22.39 -2.00 22.31
CA SER A 39 -22.13 -0.93 21.35
C SER A 39 -20.63 -0.61 21.22
N LEU A 40 -19.88 -0.60 22.31
CA LEU A 40 -18.43 -0.40 22.28
C LEU A 40 -17.73 -1.54 21.55
N VAL A 41 -18.07 -2.79 21.87
CA VAL A 41 -17.56 -3.98 21.20
C VAL A 41 -17.83 -3.88 19.70
N MET A 42 -19.08 -3.62 19.30
CA MET A 42 -19.44 -3.48 17.90
C MET A 42 -18.65 -2.36 17.20
N LYS A 43 -18.53 -1.18 17.84
CA LYS A 43 -17.76 -0.05 17.29
C LYS A 43 -16.31 -0.43 17.03
N TYR A 44 -15.63 -0.97 18.04
CA TYR A 44 -14.22 -1.33 17.90
C TYR A 44 -14.00 -2.50 16.95
N THR A 45 -14.91 -3.49 16.90
CA THR A 45 -14.86 -4.56 15.90
C THR A 45 -14.97 -4.00 14.48
N ILE A 46 -15.87 -3.05 14.22
CA ILE A 46 -15.98 -2.43 12.89
C ILE A 46 -14.72 -1.62 12.55
N GLU A 47 -14.21 -0.83 13.49
CA GLU A 47 -12.98 -0.05 13.29
C GLU A 47 -11.78 -0.95 12.97
N ASP A 48 -11.66 -2.07 13.67
CA ASP A 48 -10.62 -3.08 13.44
C ASP A 48 -10.75 -3.72 12.06
N MET A 49 -11.97 -4.15 11.68
CA MET A 49 -12.24 -4.71 10.35
C MET A 49 -11.91 -3.72 9.23
N VAL A 50 -12.26 -2.44 9.40
CA VAL A 50 -11.96 -1.38 8.42
C VAL A 50 -10.46 -1.16 8.30
N ARG A 51 -9.73 -1.17 9.43
CA ARG A 51 -8.27 -1.02 9.46
C ARG A 51 -7.57 -2.17 8.76
N HIS A 52 -7.92 -3.42 9.11
CA HIS A 52 -7.39 -4.62 8.45
C HIS A 52 -7.62 -4.56 6.94
N ARG A 53 -8.85 -4.23 6.52
CA ARG A 53 -9.18 -4.10 5.10
C ARG A 53 -8.30 -3.05 4.43
N PHE A 54 -8.14 -1.88 5.04
CA PHE A 54 -7.34 -0.80 4.47
C PHE A 54 -5.87 -1.20 4.28
N ILE A 55 -5.27 -1.88 5.27
CA ILE A 55 -3.86 -2.32 5.19
C ILE A 55 -3.70 -3.40 4.11
N ILE A 56 -4.58 -4.39 4.08
CA ILE A 56 -4.59 -5.44 3.05
C ILE A 56 -4.76 -4.84 1.65
N ASP A 57 -5.73 -3.92 1.48
CA ASP A 57 -5.99 -3.27 0.20
C ASP A 57 -4.78 -2.44 -0.26
N ASN A 58 -4.11 -1.72 0.64
CA ASN A 58 -2.91 -0.95 0.32
C ASN A 58 -1.74 -1.82 -0.11
N TYR A 59 -1.51 -2.94 0.58
CA TYR A 59 -0.47 -3.91 0.19
C TYR A 59 -0.78 -4.53 -1.17
N TYR A 60 -2.01 -5.03 -1.36
CA TYR A 60 -2.41 -5.75 -2.57
C TYR A 60 -2.40 -4.86 -3.82
N HIS A 61 -2.86 -3.61 -3.71
CA HIS A 61 -2.92 -2.68 -4.83
C HIS A 61 -1.65 -1.85 -5.02
N TRP A 62 -0.61 -2.09 -4.21
CA TRP A 62 0.66 -1.39 -4.39
C TRP A 62 1.24 -1.67 -5.78
N THR A 63 1.73 -0.61 -6.42
CA THR A 63 2.36 -0.67 -7.73
C THR A 63 3.49 0.35 -7.81
N ILE A 64 4.41 0.10 -8.74
CA ILE A 64 5.53 0.98 -9.01
C ILE A 64 5.08 2.08 -9.97
N VAL A 65 5.36 3.31 -9.58
CA VAL A 65 5.16 4.52 -10.36
C VAL A 65 6.47 4.86 -11.07
N GLY A 66 6.42 4.94 -12.41
CA GLY A 66 7.63 5.05 -13.24
C GLY A 66 8.41 6.36 -13.15
N ASP A 67 7.84 7.40 -12.53
CA ASP A 67 8.46 8.73 -12.35
C ASP A 67 9.05 8.94 -10.94
N LYS A 68 8.94 7.95 -10.04
CA LYS A 68 9.43 8.03 -8.67
C LYS A 68 10.70 7.20 -8.48
N ASP A 69 11.53 7.62 -7.54
CA ASP A 69 12.76 6.89 -7.15
C ASP A 69 12.42 5.45 -6.71
N ILE A 70 13.10 4.47 -7.31
CA ILE A 70 12.81 3.05 -7.07
C ILE A 70 13.14 2.61 -5.64
N LYS A 71 14.18 3.18 -5.01
CA LYS A 71 14.55 2.84 -3.63
C LYS A 71 13.50 3.33 -2.64
N VAL A 72 12.99 4.54 -2.85
CA VAL A 72 11.87 5.08 -2.04
C VAL A 72 10.63 4.20 -2.17
N GLN A 73 10.36 3.70 -3.37
CA GLN A 73 9.22 2.82 -3.61
C GLN A 73 9.39 1.44 -2.95
N ILE A 74 10.57 0.83 -3.06
CA ILE A 74 10.88 -0.43 -2.37
C ILE A 74 10.78 -0.26 -0.84
N ASN A 75 11.26 0.85 -0.30
CA ASN A 75 11.10 1.13 1.13
C ASN A 75 9.63 1.25 1.53
N LYS A 76 8.80 1.89 0.70
CA LYS A 76 7.34 1.95 0.91
C LYS A 76 6.72 0.54 0.88
N TYR A 77 7.16 -0.33 -0.03
CA TYR A 77 6.70 -1.71 -0.08
C TYR A 77 7.03 -2.47 1.21
N HIS A 78 8.26 -2.35 1.72
CA HIS A 78 8.62 -2.96 3.00
C HIS A 78 7.79 -2.42 4.17
N ASN A 79 7.51 -1.13 4.21
CA ASN A 79 6.62 -0.57 5.23
C ASN A 79 5.22 -1.20 5.18
N LEU A 80 4.66 -1.45 3.99
CA LEU A 80 3.37 -2.14 3.86
C LEU A 80 3.42 -3.59 4.38
N VAL A 81 4.56 -4.27 4.21
CA VAL A 81 4.78 -5.61 4.78
C VAL A 81 4.86 -5.55 6.30
N GLU A 82 5.51 -4.53 6.87
CA GLU A 82 5.56 -4.32 8.32
C GLU A 82 4.18 -3.93 8.89
N ASP A 83 3.39 -3.13 8.17
CA ASP A 83 2.00 -2.81 8.54
C ASP A 83 1.14 -4.08 8.61
N LEU A 84 1.31 -5.02 7.67
CA LEU A 84 0.64 -6.33 7.72
C LEU A 84 1.05 -7.13 8.96
N LYS A 85 2.35 -7.18 9.29
CA LYS A 85 2.84 -7.88 10.49
C LYS A 85 2.29 -7.28 11.77
N ALA A 86 2.16 -5.94 11.83
CA ALA A 86 1.57 -5.25 12.97
C ALA A 86 0.11 -5.67 13.23
N GLU A 87 -0.62 -6.06 12.17
CA GLU A 87 -1.98 -6.60 12.25
C GLU A 87 -2.01 -8.15 12.36
N ASN A 88 -0.90 -8.78 12.74
CA ASN A 88 -0.73 -10.24 12.83
C ASN A 88 -0.92 -10.99 11.50
N ILE A 89 -0.77 -10.31 10.35
CA ILE A 89 -0.82 -10.91 9.03
C ILE A 89 0.61 -11.15 8.54
N THR A 90 1.07 -12.38 8.68
CA THR A 90 2.41 -12.78 8.20
C THR A 90 2.31 -13.49 6.87
N LEU A 91 3.03 -12.99 5.87
CA LEU A 91 3.17 -13.62 4.56
C LEU A 91 4.51 -14.37 4.46
N PRO A 92 4.60 -15.47 3.71
CA PRO A 92 5.88 -16.13 3.45
C PRO A 92 6.86 -15.20 2.73
N ASP A 93 8.13 -15.21 3.14
CA ASP A 93 9.17 -14.35 2.55
C ASP A 93 9.33 -14.55 1.03
N GLU A 94 9.15 -15.79 0.56
CA GLU A 94 9.15 -16.11 -0.87
C GLU A 94 8.00 -15.41 -1.62
N PHE A 95 6.82 -15.33 -1.02
CA PHE A 95 5.68 -14.64 -1.61
C PHE A 95 5.94 -13.13 -1.71
N VAL A 96 6.47 -12.53 -0.63
CA VAL A 96 6.80 -11.10 -0.57
C VAL A 96 7.86 -10.75 -1.62
N SER A 97 8.96 -11.51 -1.67
CA SER A 97 10.04 -11.25 -2.63
C SER A 97 9.60 -11.46 -4.08
N LYS A 98 8.85 -12.53 -4.37
CA LYS A 98 8.33 -12.80 -5.71
C LYS A 98 7.38 -11.71 -6.19
N LEU A 99 6.44 -11.26 -5.35
CA LEU A 99 5.52 -10.19 -5.71
C LEU A 99 6.27 -8.89 -6.05
N LEU A 100 7.30 -8.55 -5.28
CA LEU A 100 8.13 -7.37 -5.55
C LEU A 100 8.84 -7.49 -6.91
N ILE A 101 9.42 -8.65 -7.21
CA ILE A 101 10.07 -8.94 -8.50
C ILE A 101 9.07 -8.81 -9.65
N ASP A 102 7.89 -9.41 -9.53
CA ASP A 102 6.84 -9.35 -10.56
C ASP A 102 6.43 -7.90 -10.86
N LYS A 103 6.24 -7.06 -9.82
CA LYS A 103 5.91 -5.63 -9.98
C LYS A 103 7.05 -4.83 -10.61
N LEU A 104 8.30 -5.12 -10.25
CA LEU A 104 9.49 -4.50 -10.87
C LEU A 104 9.55 -4.82 -12.36
N LEU A 105 9.39 -6.08 -12.73
CA LEU A 105 9.40 -6.53 -14.12
C LEU A 105 8.25 -5.91 -14.93
N GLU A 106 7.04 -5.84 -14.38
CA GLU A 106 5.89 -5.18 -15.01
C GLU A 106 6.19 -3.69 -15.31
N SER A 107 6.75 -2.98 -14.33
CA SER A 107 7.14 -1.57 -14.50
C SER A 107 8.20 -1.39 -15.58
N CYS A 108 9.21 -2.26 -15.62
CA CYS A 108 10.25 -2.24 -16.66
C CYS A 108 9.68 -2.49 -18.07
N ILE A 109 8.73 -3.42 -18.21
CA ILE A 109 8.07 -3.71 -19.48
C ILE A 109 7.26 -2.49 -19.94
N ASN A 110 6.47 -1.90 -19.05
CA ASN A 110 5.67 -0.70 -19.34
C ASN A 110 6.56 0.48 -19.73
N TYR A 111 7.67 0.70 -19.02
CA TYR A 111 8.65 1.73 -19.35
C TYR A 111 9.25 1.54 -20.76
N LYS A 112 9.66 0.30 -21.09
CA LYS A 112 10.19 -0.05 -22.42
C LYS A 112 9.16 0.20 -23.52
N GLN A 113 7.89 -0.09 -23.28
CA GLN A 113 6.81 0.19 -24.25
C GLN A 113 6.61 1.70 -24.45
N GLN A 114 6.65 2.49 -23.37
CA GLN A 114 6.57 3.95 -23.46
C GLN A 114 7.73 4.55 -24.26
N LEU A 115 8.96 4.04 -24.08
CA LEU A 115 10.12 4.45 -24.89
C LEU A 115 9.92 4.14 -26.37
N LYS A 116 9.45 2.93 -26.72
CA LYS A 116 9.13 2.58 -28.11
C LYS A 116 8.07 3.49 -28.73
N HIS A 117 7.05 3.86 -27.96
CA HIS A 117 6.02 4.79 -28.42
C HIS A 117 6.57 6.19 -28.67
N ARG A 118 7.38 6.73 -27.75
CA ARG A 118 8.06 8.02 -27.93
C ARG A 118 8.98 8.01 -29.15
N HIS A 119 9.74 6.94 -29.36
CA HIS A 119 10.60 6.80 -30.54
C HIS A 119 9.81 6.83 -31.85
N LYS A 120 8.68 6.12 -31.93
CA LYS A 120 7.80 6.15 -33.10
C LYS A 120 7.21 7.55 -33.35
N GLN A 121 6.84 8.29 -32.30
CA GLN A 121 6.34 9.66 -32.44
C GLN A 121 7.43 10.61 -32.95
N MET A 122 8.65 10.55 -32.41
CA MET A 122 9.78 11.35 -32.89
C MET A 122 10.09 11.07 -34.36
N ASN A 123 10.08 9.81 -34.79
CA ASN A 123 10.32 9.46 -36.19
C ASN A 123 9.19 9.93 -37.12
N ARG A 124 7.93 9.97 -36.66
CA ARG A 124 6.82 10.53 -37.43
C ARG A 124 6.93 12.06 -37.56
N GLN A 125 7.32 12.76 -36.49
CA GLN A 125 7.51 14.22 -36.53
C GLN A 125 8.64 14.64 -37.47
N LYS A 126 9.75 13.88 -37.51
CA LYS A 126 10.87 14.11 -38.45
C LYS A 126 10.52 13.94 -39.93
N ILE A 127 9.36 13.36 -40.28
CA ILE A 127 8.90 13.26 -41.68
C ILE A 127 8.22 14.56 -42.14
N ASN A 128 7.71 15.39 -41.21
CA ASN A 128 6.98 16.61 -41.57
C ASN A 128 7.87 17.85 -41.67
N ASP A 129 9.05 17.85 -41.06
CA ASP A 129 10.02 18.95 -41.16
C ASP A 129 11.32 18.43 -41.80
N ASN A 130 11.55 18.83 -43.05
CA ASN A 130 12.83 18.99 -43.77
C ASN A 130 13.95 17.92 -43.54
N PRO A 131 14.50 17.28 -44.59
CA PRO A 131 15.57 16.29 -44.48
C PRO A 131 16.93 16.95 -44.14
N TYR A 132 17.10 17.38 -42.90
CA TYR A 132 18.41 17.59 -42.29
C TYR A 132 18.59 16.54 -41.20
N LYS A 133 19.63 15.73 -41.36
CA LYS A 133 19.94 14.51 -40.60
C LYS A 133 20.80 14.87 -39.37
N PRO A 134 20.31 14.78 -38.11
CA PRO A 134 21.20 14.64 -36.96
C PRO A 134 21.37 13.14 -36.71
N GLU A 135 22.45 12.62 -37.28
CA GLU A 135 23.01 11.32 -36.97
C GLU A 135 23.78 11.39 -35.64
N ALA A 136 23.69 10.32 -34.86
CA ALA A 136 24.42 10.08 -33.61
C ALA A 136 24.08 11.01 -32.43
N ASN A 137 23.33 10.48 -31.45
CA ASN A 137 23.45 10.76 -29.99
C ASN A 137 22.31 10.12 -29.16
N LEU A 138 21.35 9.40 -29.76
CA LEU A 138 20.28 8.70 -28.99
C LEU A 138 20.45 7.18 -28.91
N ALA A 139 21.13 6.54 -29.87
CA ALA A 139 21.38 5.09 -29.83
C ALA A 139 22.29 4.67 -28.66
N GLU A 140 23.15 5.58 -28.20
CA GLU A 140 24.07 5.32 -27.08
C GLU A 140 23.36 5.41 -25.71
N ALA A 141 22.36 6.29 -25.59
CA ALA A 141 21.57 6.43 -24.35
C ALA A 141 20.64 5.23 -24.12
N ASP A 142 20.04 4.66 -25.17
CA ASP A 142 19.16 3.49 -25.06
C ASP A 142 19.94 2.21 -24.70
N GLY A 143 21.19 2.09 -25.15
CA GLY A 143 22.07 0.96 -24.81
C GLY A 143 22.41 0.93 -23.31
N ILE A 144 22.74 2.08 -22.73
CA ILE A 144 23.13 2.18 -21.31
C ILE A 144 21.95 1.85 -20.39
N ILE A 145 20.73 2.34 -20.69
CA ILE A 145 19.55 2.05 -19.85
C ILE A 145 19.20 0.55 -19.88
N VAL A 146 19.26 -0.10 -21.04
CA VAL A 146 19.00 -1.55 -21.12
C VAL A 146 20.07 -2.35 -20.40
N VAL A 147 21.34 -1.96 -20.50
CA VAL A 147 22.43 -2.64 -19.78
C VAL A 147 22.29 -2.43 -18.28
N VAL A 148 22.01 -1.23 -17.79
CA VAL A 148 21.83 -0.97 -16.35
C VAL A 148 20.63 -1.75 -15.81
N ILE A 149 19.48 -1.73 -16.49
CA ILE A 149 18.30 -2.50 -16.05
C ILE A 149 18.54 -4.00 -16.11
N SER A 150 19.22 -4.50 -17.15
CA SER A 150 19.53 -5.94 -17.25
C SER A 150 20.54 -6.35 -16.19
N GLN A 151 21.53 -5.51 -15.91
CA GLN A 151 22.58 -5.78 -14.93
C GLN A 151 22.07 -5.64 -13.49
N GLU A 152 21.14 -4.73 -13.22
CA GLU A 152 20.41 -4.67 -11.94
C GLU A 152 19.44 -5.86 -11.80
N CYS A 153 18.78 -6.30 -12.89
CA CYS A 153 17.94 -7.51 -12.88
C CYS A 153 18.76 -8.80 -12.68
N GLU A 154 19.94 -8.92 -13.30
CA GLU A 154 20.84 -10.07 -13.12
C GLU A 154 21.46 -10.11 -11.71
N GLN A 155 21.78 -8.95 -11.12
CA GLN A 155 22.26 -8.91 -9.74
C GLN A 155 21.18 -9.28 -8.71
N MET A 156 19.91 -9.03 -9.00
CA MET A 156 18.78 -9.43 -8.16
C MET A 156 18.47 -10.94 -8.29
N GLY A 157 18.71 -11.54 -9.45
CA GLY A 157 18.48 -12.97 -9.69
C GLY A 157 19.64 -13.89 -9.26
N GLY A 158 20.84 -13.37 -9.01
CA GLY A 158 22.03 -14.17 -8.70
C GLY A 158 22.31 -14.41 -7.21
N LYS A 159 21.45 -13.96 -6.29
CA LYS A 159 21.65 -14.10 -4.83
C LYS A 159 20.45 -14.67 -4.06
N LEU A 160 19.48 -15.25 -4.74
CA LEU A 160 18.46 -16.13 -4.16
C LEU A 160 18.67 -17.54 -4.71
#